data_AF-A0A973V4U2-F1
#
_entry.id   AF-A0A973V4U2-F1
#
_cell.length_a   1.000
_cell.length_b   1.000
_cell.length_c   1.000
_cell.angle_alpha   90.00
_cell.angle_beta   90.00
_cell.angle_gamma   90.00
#
_symmetry.space_group_name_H-M   'P 1'
#
loop_
_entity.id
_entity.type
_entity.pdbx_description
1 polymer ?
#
loop_
_entity_poly.entity_id
_entity_poly.type
_entity_poly.pdbx_seq_one_letter_code
_entity_poly.pdbx_strand_id
1 'polypeptide(L)'
;ADAAVQLQLAEAGLRLFTAAGGRDDLGEAELAIALGPPSRAVDAARTEWARRRHADVADALAWALHLAGRDREALTYAREAANLGNPRYTPHLMTIEAAIEAATEALGGDPS
;
A
#
# COMPACT_ATOMS: atom_id res chain seq x y z
N ALA A 1 10.80 -14.54 -20.59
CA ALA A 1 10.92 -13.12 -20.99
C ALA A 1 10.51 -12.15 -19.85
N ASP A 2 10.46 -12.60 -18.59
CA ASP A 2 9.89 -11.81 -17.48
C ASP A 2 10.88 -10.90 -16.75
N ALA A 3 12.11 -11.35 -16.52
CA ALA A 3 13.03 -10.64 -15.63
C ALA A 3 13.43 -9.24 -16.13
N ALA A 4 13.53 -9.05 -17.44
CA ALA A 4 13.87 -7.76 -18.04
C ALA A 4 12.71 -6.75 -17.95
N VAL A 5 11.47 -7.23 -18.05
CA VAL A 5 10.27 -6.40 -17.91
C VAL A 5 10.08 -5.98 -16.46
N GLN A 6 10.28 -6.92 -15.53
CA GLN A 6 10.25 -6.63 -14.08
C GLN A 6 11.34 -5.62 -13.68
N LEU A 7 12.55 -5.76 -14.22
CA LEU A 7 13.64 -4.81 -13.98
C LEU A 7 13.34 -3.41 -14.55
N GLN A 8 12.74 -3.33 -15.74
CA GLN A 8 12.36 -2.06 -16.35
C GLN A 8 11.23 -1.35 -15.58
N LEU A 9 10.28 -2.11 -15.05
CA LEU A 9 9.20 -1.56 -14.24
C LEU A 9 9.74 -1.02 -12.90
N ALA A 10 10.65 -1.75 -12.27
CA ALA A 10 11.36 -1.34 -11.06
C ALA A 10 12.20 -0.07 -11.29
N GLU A 11 12.95 0.01 -12.39
CA GLU A 11 13.72 1.21 -12.75
C GLU A 11 12.83 2.42 -13.05
N ALA A 12 11.70 2.21 -13.73
CA ALA A 12 10.73 3.28 -14.00
C ALA A 12 10.10 3.82 -12.70
N GLY A 13 9.76 2.92 -11.77
CA GLY A 13 9.30 3.27 -10.43
C GLY A 13 10.34 4.10 -9.67
N LEU A 14 11.59 3.64 -9.62
CA LEU A 14 12.70 4.35 -8.96
C LEU A 14 12.97 5.74 -9.58
N ARG A 15 12.84 5.89 -10.90
CA ARG A 15 13.03 7.18 -11.60
C ARG A 15 11.91 8.17 -11.29
N LEU A 16 10.65 7.74 -11.33
CA LEU A 16 9.48 8.56 -10.98
C LEU A 16 9.57 9.03 -9.51
N PHE A 17 9.95 8.09 -8.65
CA PHE A 17 10.16 8.30 -7.24
C PHE A 17 11.27 9.32 -6.93
N THR A 18 12.41 9.22 -7.60
CA THR A 18 13.52 10.17 -7.44
C THR A 18 13.14 11.57 -7.95
N ALA A 19 12.27 11.65 -8.96
CA ALA A 19 11.74 12.90 -9.50
C ALA A 19 10.68 13.56 -8.60
N ALA A 20 10.06 12.83 -7.67
CA ALA A 20 8.99 13.32 -6.79
C ALA A 20 9.47 14.11 -5.56
N GLY A 21 10.79 14.26 -5.33
CA GLY A 21 11.31 15.28 -4.41
C GLY A 21 11.98 14.82 -3.10
N GLY A 22 12.36 13.54 -2.96
CA GLY A 22 13.52 13.15 -2.14
C GLY A 22 13.28 12.74 -0.67
N ARG A 23 13.77 11.53 -0.34
CA ARG A 23 14.12 11.00 1.01
C ARG A 23 13.22 11.41 2.19
N ASP A 24 11.90 11.34 2.04
CA ASP A 24 11.00 11.22 3.20
C ASP A 24 10.64 9.74 3.44
N ASP A 25 10.00 9.45 4.58
CA ASP A 25 9.63 8.07 4.92
C ASP A 25 8.45 7.58 4.06
N LEU A 26 7.65 8.49 3.45
CA LEU A 26 6.71 8.14 2.38
C LEU A 26 7.48 7.53 1.22
N GLY A 27 8.58 8.18 0.87
CA GLY A 27 9.45 7.72 -0.15
C GLY A 27 9.95 6.29 0.14
N GLU A 28 10.54 6.10 1.32
CA GLU A 28 11.03 4.79 1.71
C GLU A 28 9.91 3.72 1.67
N ALA A 29 8.69 4.08 2.06
CA ALA A 29 7.54 3.20 1.99
C ALA A 29 7.20 2.78 0.55
N GLU A 30 7.13 3.71 -0.41
CA GLU A 30 6.83 3.38 -1.81
C GLU A 30 7.92 2.52 -2.45
N LEU A 31 9.19 2.79 -2.14
CA LEU A 31 10.30 1.95 -2.60
C LEU A 31 10.21 0.54 -2.01
N ALA A 32 9.90 0.43 -0.71
CA ALA A 32 9.73 -0.85 -0.04
C ALA A 32 8.49 -1.61 -0.54
N ILE A 33 7.40 -0.93 -0.89
CA ILE A 33 6.23 -1.52 -1.56
C ILE A 33 6.64 -2.15 -2.90
N ALA A 34 7.49 -1.46 -3.66
CA ALA A 34 7.90 -1.91 -4.99
C ALA A 34 8.94 -3.05 -4.97
N LEU A 35 9.91 -3.00 -4.04
CA LEU A 35 11.12 -3.82 -4.12
C LEU A 35 11.45 -4.61 -2.84
N GLY A 36 10.75 -4.33 -1.74
CA GLY A 36 11.12 -4.78 -0.40
C GLY A 36 10.10 -5.72 0.24
N PRO A 37 10.42 -6.23 1.45
CA PRO A 37 9.45 -6.96 2.24
C PRO A 37 8.34 -6.01 2.72
N PRO A 38 7.07 -6.45 2.76
CA PRO A 38 5.95 -5.61 3.19
C PRO A 38 6.11 -5.00 4.59
N SER A 39 6.81 -5.68 5.51
CA SER A 39 7.08 -5.14 6.85
C SER A 39 7.88 -3.84 6.83
N ARG A 40 8.87 -3.72 5.94
CA ARG A 40 9.68 -2.50 5.81
C ARG A 40 8.82 -1.35 5.29
N ALA A 41 7.93 -1.62 4.33
CA ALA A 41 6.98 -0.63 3.85
C ALA A 41 6.05 -0.13 4.95
N VAL A 42 5.55 -1.04 5.80
CA VAL A 42 4.69 -0.68 6.94
C VAL A 42 5.45 0.21 7.93
N ASP A 43 6.70 -0.12 8.27
CA ASP A 43 7.48 0.65 9.25
C ASP A 43 7.77 2.08 8.74
N ALA A 44 8.16 2.21 7.47
CA ALA A 44 8.38 3.50 6.84
C ALA A 44 7.08 4.32 6.75
N ALA A 45 5.99 3.72 6.27
CA ALA A 45 4.71 4.41 6.12
C ALA A 45 4.13 4.85 7.47
N ARG A 46 4.29 4.06 8.54
CA ARG A 46 3.91 4.45 9.91
C ARG A 46 4.73 5.62 10.43
N THR A 47 6.03 5.60 10.17
CA THR A 47 6.94 6.68 10.58
C THR A 47 6.54 7.99 9.93
N GLU A 48 6.24 7.96 8.62
CA GLU A 48 5.74 9.14 7.92
C GLU A 48 4.35 9.55 8.44
N TRP A 49 3.42 8.61 8.64
CA TRP A 49 2.07 8.92 9.12
C TRP A 49 2.09 9.64 10.48
N ALA A 50 3.02 9.26 11.35
CA ALA A 50 3.23 9.92 12.64
C ALA A 50 3.71 11.37 12.48
N ARG A 51 4.45 11.69 11.42
CA ARG A 51 4.91 13.04 11.11
C ARG A 51 3.87 13.85 10.33
N ARG A 52 3.17 13.21 9.40
CA ARG A 52 2.39 13.85 8.35
C ARG A 52 1.12 13.06 8.02
N ARG A 53 -0.02 13.56 8.51
CA ARG A 53 -1.34 12.97 8.25
C ARG A 53 -1.92 13.47 6.92
N HIS A 54 -1.40 12.95 5.82
CA HIS A 54 -1.89 13.26 4.47
C HIS A 54 -2.42 12.03 3.75
N ALA A 55 -3.33 12.27 2.80
CA ALA A 55 -4.00 11.23 2.02
C ALA A 55 -3.01 10.22 1.39
N ASP A 56 -1.92 10.72 0.82
CA ASP A 56 -0.88 9.93 0.16
C ASP A 56 -0.21 8.94 1.14
N VAL A 57 0.03 9.41 2.36
CA VAL A 57 0.65 8.61 3.42
C VAL A 57 -0.34 7.58 3.98
N ALA A 58 -1.62 7.96 4.12
CA ALA A 58 -2.68 7.05 4.50
C ALA A 58 -2.86 5.92 3.46
N ASP A 59 -2.86 6.25 2.17
CA ASP A 59 -2.97 5.27 1.09
C ASP A 59 -1.75 4.34 1.05
N ALA A 60 -0.53 4.89 1.13
CA ALA A 60 0.70 4.09 1.18
C ALA A 60 0.72 3.15 2.40
N LEU A 61 0.31 3.63 3.57
CA LEU A 61 0.21 2.80 4.78
C LEU A 61 -0.85 1.71 4.62
N ALA A 62 -2.01 2.03 4.06
CA ALA A 62 -3.06 1.06 3.78
C ALA A 62 -2.55 -0.06 2.86
N TRP A 63 -1.90 0.32 1.75
CA TRP A 63 -1.40 -0.65 0.79
C TRP A 63 -0.27 -1.52 1.38
N ALA A 64 0.65 -0.93 2.14
CA ALA A 64 1.70 -1.67 2.83
C ALA A 64 1.12 -2.69 3.84
N LEU A 65 0.07 -2.31 4.57
CA LEU A 65 -0.61 -3.21 5.51
C LEU A 65 -1.32 -4.35 4.79
N HIS A 66 -1.98 -4.07 3.67
CA HIS A 66 -2.59 -5.09 2.81
C HIS A 66 -1.56 -6.11 2.31
N LEU A 67 -0.44 -5.64 1.76
CA LEU A 67 0.67 -6.50 1.33
C LEU A 67 1.25 -7.34 2.48
N ALA A 68 1.15 -6.86 3.72
CA ALA A 68 1.54 -7.59 4.92
C ALA A 68 0.44 -8.52 5.48
N GLY A 69 -0.71 -8.68 4.80
CA GLY A 69 -1.84 -9.51 5.22
C GLY A 69 -2.66 -8.92 6.38
N ARG A 70 -2.54 -7.61 6.63
CA ARG A 70 -3.20 -6.89 7.74
C ARG A 70 -4.42 -6.11 7.25
N ASP A 71 -5.29 -6.76 6.47
CA ASP A 71 -6.35 -6.09 5.70
C ASP A 71 -7.34 -5.30 6.55
N ARG A 72 -7.72 -5.83 7.72
CA ARG A 72 -8.65 -5.13 8.63
C ARG A 72 -8.09 -3.79 9.11
N GLU A 73 -6.78 -3.72 9.32
CA GLU A 73 -6.12 -2.47 9.70
C GLU A 73 -5.88 -1.56 8.48
N ALA A 74 -5.53 -2.16 7.34
CA ALA A 74 -5.40 -1.45 6.07
C ALA A 74 -6.68 -0.67 5.72
N LEU A 75 -7.86 -1.26 5.96
CA LEU A 75 -9.16 -0.66 5.65
C LEU A 75 -9.38 0.69 6.33
N THR A 76 -8.90 0.86 7.58
CA THR A 76 -9.01 2.13 8.29
C THR A 76 -8.30 3.25 7.54
N TYR A 77 -7.06 3.01 7.13
CA TYR A 77 -6.24 4.01 6.43
C TYR A 77 -6.71 4.22 4.98
N ALA A 78 -7.16 3.17 4.29
CA ALA A 78 -7.71 3.29 2.93
C ALA A 78 -8.96 4.17 2.90
N ARG A 79 -9.84 4.03 3.90
CA ARG A 79 -11.02 4.92 4.05
C ARG A 79 -10.62 6.34 4.40
N GLU A 80 -9.60 6.53 5.23
CA GLU A 80 -9.07 7.87 5.55
C GLU A 80 -8.52 8.56 4.30
N ALA A 81 -7.78 7.85 3.44
CA ALA A 81 -7.32 8.37 2.16
C ALA A 81 -8.48 8.71 1.22
N ALA A 82 -9.47 7.82 1.08
CA ALA A 82 -10.63 8.01 0.21
C ALA A 82 -11.54 9.18 0.66
N ASN A 83 -11.70 9.39 1.98
CA ASN A 83 -12.50 10.48 2.54
C ASN A 83 -11.99 11.88 2.14
N LEU A 84 -10.72 12.00 1.75
CA LEU A 84 -10.13 13.25 1.27
C LEU A 84 -10.48 13.54 -0.21
N GLY A 85 -11.32 12.72 -0.84
CA GLY A 85 -12.05 13.05 -2.07
C GLY A 85 -11.27 12.87 -3.37
N ASN A 86 -10.13 12.19 -3.34
CA ASN A 86 -9.34 11.94 -4.55
C ASN A 86 -9.58 10.52 -5.08
N PRO A 87 -10.14 10.36 -6.30
CA PRO A 87 -10.47 9.04 -6.86
C PRO A 87 -9.27 8.14 -7.12
N ARG A 88 -8.03 8.65 -7.04
CA ARG A 88 -6.82 7.87 -7.23
C ARG A 88 -6.63 6.74 -6.19
N TYR A 89 -7.27 6.84 -5.01
CA TYR A 89 -7.15 5.85 -3.93
C TYR A 89 -8.18 4.71 -4.02
N THR A 90 -9.23 4.90 -4.82
CA THR A 90 -10.32 3.93 -4.95
C THR A 90 -9.84 2.52 -5.33
N PRO A 91 -8.90 2.33 -6.27
CA PRO A 91 -8.45 0.98 -6.62
C PRO A 91 -7.86 0.19 -5.45
N HIS A 92 -7.04 0.82 -4.60
CA HIS A 92 -6.47 0.17 -3.41
C HIS A 92 -7.55 -0.14 -2.37
N LEU A 93 -8.45 0.80 -2.09
CA LEU A 93 -9.57 0.59 -1.16
C LEU A 93 -10.43 -0.61 -1.61
N MET A 94 -10.83 -0.66 -2.87
CA MET A 94 -11.65 -1.76 -3.41
C MET A 94 -10.93 -3.11 -3.29
N THR A 95 -9.62 -3.13 -3.52
CA THR A 95 -8.83 -4.36 -3.39
C THR A 95 -8.76 -4.85 -1.94
N ILE A 96 -8.60 -3.93 -0.98
CA ILE A 96 -8.61 -4.24 0.46
C ILE A 96 -9.98 -4.76 0.90
N GLU A 97 -11.06 -4.14 0.44
CA GLU A 97 -12.42 -4.59 0.76
C GLU A 97 -12.70 -6.00 0.23
N ALA A 98 -12.29 -6.30 -1.01
CA ALA A 98 -12.40 -7.63 -1.60
C ALA A 98 -11.58 -8.69 -0.85
N ALA A 99 -10.37 -8.34 -0.39
CA ALA A 99 -9.53 -9.26 0.40
C ALA A 99 -10.21 -9.64 1.74
N ILE A 100 -10.86 -8.67 2.40
CA ILE A 100 -11.61 -8.91 3.64
C ILE A 100 -12.83 -9.79 3.39
N GLU A 101 -13.56 -9.55 2.30
CA GLU A 101 -14.71 -10.37 1.91
C GLU A 101 -14.29 -11.83 1.68
N ALA A 102 -13.28 -12.05 0.84
CA ALA A 102 -12.75 -13.39 0.57
C ALA A 102 -12.27 -14.13 1.84
N ALA A 103 -11.59 -13.43 2.75
CA ALA A 103 -11.16 -14.00 4.02
C ALA A 103 -12.34 -14.34 4.94
N THR A 104 -13.42 -13.56 4.89
CA THR A 104 -14.64 -13.81 5.67
C THR A 104 -15.39 -15.02 5.12
N GLU A 105 -15.50 -15.13 3.80
CA GLU A 105 -16.10 -16.29 3.13
C GLU A 105 -15.34 -17.58 3.45
N ALA A 106 -14.00 -17.55 3.41
CA ALA A 106 -13.17 -18.70 3.75
C ALA A 106 -13.35 -19.18 5.21
N LEU A 107 -13.68 -18.28 6.13
CA LEU A 107 -13.97 -18.60 7.53
C LEU A 107 -15.42 -19.02 7.77
N GLY A 108 -16.36 -18.59 6.92
CA GLY A 108 -17.78 -18.93 6.99
C GLY A 108 -18.19 -20.18 6.20
N GLY A 109 -17.35 -20.61 5.27
CA GLY A 109 -17.48 -21.91 4.59
C GLY A 109 -17.07 -23.03 5.53
N ASP A 110 -18.06 -23.66 6.16
CA ASP A 110 -17.87 -24.93 6.87
C ASP A 110 -17.20 -25.95 5.93
N PRO A 111 -16.03 -26.53 6.25
CA PRO A 111 -15.46 -27.63 5.50
C PRO A 111 -16.25 -28.91 5.78
N SER A 112 -17.49 -28.97 5.30
CA SER A 112 -18.25 -30.21 5.16
C SER A 112 -17.70 -31.07 4.02
#